data_AF-A0A3D1B4M0-F1
#
_entry.id   AF-A0A3D1B4M0-F1
#
_cell.length_a   1.000
_cell.length_b   1.000
_cell.length_c   1.000
_cell.angle_alpha   90.00
_cell.angle_beta   90.00
_cell.angle_gamma   90.00
#
_symmetry.space_group_name_H-M   'P 1'
#
loop_
_entity.id
_entity.type
_entity.pdbx_description
1 polymer ?
#
loop_
_entity_poly.entity_id
_entity_poly.type
_entity_poly.pdbx_seq_one_letter_code
_entity_poly.pdbx_strand_id
1 'polypeptide(L)' 'QRHDWLEEGDLEEALNAANAIGDDRLQQQSQGRVVPDAFTHGTSAQRVKWFRIGFDSGDPTRCDTFQTQRL' A
#
# COMPACT_ATOMS: atom_id res chain seq x y z
N GLN A 1 -1.89 -4.64 -24.97
CA GLN A 1 -1.05 -3.93 -23.99
C GLN A 1 -1.39 -4.51 -22.61
N ARG A 2 -0.58 -4.35 -21.55
CA ARG A 2 -0.82 -5.07 -20.27
C ARG A 2 -2.09 -4.61 -19.52
N HIS A 3 -2.68 -3.48 -19.92
CA HIS A 3 -3.67 -2.73 -19.17
C HIS A 3 -4.92 -2.37 -20.01
N ASP A 4 -5.18 -3.11 -21.10
CA ASP A 4 -6.32 -2.82 -22.02
C ASP A 4 -7.71 -2.94 -21.33
N TRP A 5 -7.74 -3.48 -20.11
CA TRP A 5 -8.93 -3.69 -19.28
C TRP A 5 -9.04 -2.72 -18.10
N LEU A 6 -8.06 -1.82 -17.90
CA LEU A 6 -8.08 -0.83 -16.81
C LEU A 6 -8.69 0.48 -17.30
N GLU A 7 -9.68 0.95 -16.56
CA GLU A 7 -10.25 2.28 -16.73
C GLU A 7 -9.40 3.34 -16.02
N GLU A 8 -9.52 4.60 -16.43
CA GLU A 8 -8.69 5.70 -15.93
C GLU A 8 -8.84 5.92 -14.40
N GLY A 9 -9.93 5.44 -13.79
CA GLY A 9 -10.17 5.48 -12.34
C GLY A 9 -9.71 4.26 -11.55
N ASP A 10 -9.50 3.09 -12.19
CA ASP A 10 -9.26 1.83 -11.47
C ASP A 10 -7.94 1.86 -10.70
N LEU A 11 -6.91 2.49 -11.30
CA LEU A 11 -5.62 2.64 -10.65
C LEU A 11 -5.72 3.54 -9.41
N GLU A 12 -6.48 4.63 -9.50
CA GLU A 12 -6.68 5.54 -8.39
C GLU A 12 -7.49 4.87 -7.28
N GLU A 13 -8.55 4.13 -7.62
CA GLU A 13 -9.33 3.36 -6.66
C GLU A 13 -8.47 2.33 -5.92
N ALA A 14 -7.63 1.58 -6.64
CA ALA A 14 -6.74 0.61 -6.05
C ALA A 14 -5.70 1.25 -5.11
N LEU A 15 -5.16 2.41 -5.48
CA LEU A 15 -4.26 3.19 -4.63
C LEU A 15 -4.96 3.72 -3.38
N ASN A 16 -6.20 4.18 -3.51
CA ASN A 16 -7.03 4.63 -2.39
C ASN A 16 -7.34 3.48 -1.42
N ALA A 17 -7.65 2.29 -1.94
CA ALA A 17 -7.82 1.09 -1.14
C ALA A 17 -6.52 0.69 -0.43
N ALA A 18 -5.38 0.72 -1.14
CA ALA A 18 -4.08 0.43 -0.54
C ALA A 18 -3.73 1.39 0.61
N ASN A 19 -4.02 2.68 0.43
CA ASN A 19 -3.87 3.72 1.45
C ASN A 19 -4.82 3.48 2.64
N ALA A 20 -6.08 3.11 2.39
CA ALA A 20 -7.10 2.91 3.43
C ALA A 20 -6.77 1.76 4.40
N ILE A 21 -6.02 0.75 3.95
CA ILE A 21 -5.71 -0.47 4.73
C ILE A 21 -4.38 -0.37 5.50
N GLY A 22 -3.68 0.78 5.46
CA GLY A 22 -2.52 1.00 6.33
C GLY A 22 -2.90 1.02 7.81
N ASP A 23 -2.10 0.37 8.65
CA ASP A 23 -2.39 0.26 10.10
C ASP A 23 -2.37 1.63 10.78
N ASP A 24 -1.52 2.55 10.33
CA ASP A 24 -1.52 3.95 10.77
C ASP A 24 -2.86 4.63 10.49
N ARG A 25 -3.42 4.46 9.30
CA ARG A 25 -4.73 5.03 8.97
C ARG A 25 -5.86 4.33 9.71
N LEU A 26 -5.86 3.00 9.79
CA LEU A 26 -6.88 2.22 10.50
C LEU A 26 -6.87 2.52 12.00
N GLN A 27 -5.69 2.60 12.63
CA GLN A 27 -5.57 2.97 14.04
C GLN A 27 -5.96 4.42 14.28
N GLN A 28 -5.56 5.34 13.40
CA GLN A 28 -5.97 6.74 13.51
C GLN A 28 -7.49 6.89 13.42
N GLN A 29 -8.16 6.14 12.53
CA GLN A 29 -9.61 6.18 12.37
C GLN A 29 -10.36 5.51 13.52
N SER A 30 -9.82 4.41 14.08
CA SER A 30 -10.49 3.62 15.12
C SER A 30 -10.20 4.09 16.55
N GLN A 31 -8.98 4.54 16.82
CA GLN A 31 -8.48 4.84 18.17
C GLN A 31 -7.99 6.29 18.31
N GLY A 32 -7.90 7.05 17.22
CA GLY A 32 -7.44 8.44 17.23
C GLY A 32 -5.93 8.60 17.44
N ARG A 33 -5.17 7.50 17.49
CA ARG A 33 -3.71 7.51 17.66
C ARG A 33 -3.07 6.35 16.91
N VAL A 34 -1.79 6.48 16.62
CA VAL A 34 -0.98 5.46 15.94
C VAL A 34 0.03 4.87 16.92
N VAL A 35 0.09 3.54 16.99
CA VAL A 35 1.04 2.75 17.79
C VAL A 35 1.81 1.83 16.84
N PRO A 36 3.03 2.23 16.43
CA PRO A 36 3.82 1.49 15.43
C PRO A 36 4.10 0.02 15.79
N ASP A 37 4.31 -0.26 17.08
CA ASP A 37 4.62 -1.62 17.56
C ASP A 37 3.46 -2.61 17.37
N ALA A 38 2.25 -2.12 17.08
CA ALA A 38 1.05 -2.93 16.84
C ALA A 38 0.75 -3.11 15.33
N PHE A 39 1.67 -2.74 14.44
CA PHE A 39 1.46 -2.89 13.00
C PHE A 39 1.53 -4.36 12.56
N THR A 40 0.62 -4.73 11.66
CA THR A 40 0.48 -6.07 11.06
C THR A 40 0.51 -6.03 9.52
N HIS A 41 0.10 -4.91 8.92
CA HIS A 41 0.04 -4.67 7.47
C HIS A 41 0.95 -3.50 7.02
N GLY A 42 1.60 -2.81 7.96
CA GLY A 42 2.49 -1.68 7.69
C GLY A 42 1.74 -0.37 7.51
N THR A 43 2.45 0.69 7.16
CA THR A 43 1.84 2.01 6.97
C THR A 43 1.10 2.11 5.62
N SER A 44 0.13 3.01 5.55
CA SER A 44 -0.57 3.38 4.33
C SER A 44 0.41 3.75 3.21
N ALA A 45 1.46 4.52 3.56
CA ALA A 45 2.49 4.92 2.61
C ALA A 45 3.29 3.72 2.06
N GLN A 46 3.64 2.76 2.91
CA GLN A 46 4.29 1.52 2.47
C GLN A 46 3.38 0.74 1.52
N ARG A 47 2.09 0.60 1.83
CA ARG A 47 1.13 -0.11 0.98
C ARG A 47 0.99 0.53 -0.41
N VAL A 48 0.85 1.86 -0.47
CA VAL A 48 0.81 2.62 -1.73
C VAL A 48 2.09 2.43 -2.54
N LYS A 49 3.26 2.50 -1.88
CA LYS A 49 4.56 2.31 -2.52
C LYS A 49 4.66 0.93 -3.16
N TRP A 50 4.32 -0.14 -2.44
CA TRP A 50 4.42 -1.50 -2.96
C TRP A 50 3.42 -1.78 -4.06
N PHE A 51 2.21 -1.23 -3.96
CA PHE A 51 1.23 -1.32 -5.03
C PHE A 51 1.79 -0.73 -6.33
N ARG A 52 2.34 0.50 -6.29
CA ARG A 52 2.94 1.14 -7.47
C ARG A 52 4.10 0.34 -8.04
N ILE A 53 5.02 -0.12 -7.19
CA ILE A 53 6.17 -0.93 -7.64
C ILE A 53 5.70 -2.19 -8.37
N GLY A 54 4.74 -2.93 -7.81
CA GLY A 54 4.20 -4.13 -8.43
C GLY A 54 3.45 -3.83 -9.73
N PHE A 55 2.63 -2.78 -9.74
CA PHE A 55 1.85 -2.36 -10.89
C PHE A 55 2.73 -1.90 -12.07
N ASP A 56 3.69 -1.02 -11.80
CA ASP A 56 4.57 -0.43 -12.81
C ASP A 56 5.51 -1.49 -13.40
N SER A 57 6.12 -2.31 -12.54
CA SER A 57 7.04 -3.35 -12.99
C SER A 57 6.34 -4.55 -13.62
N GLY A 58 5.17 -4.92 -13.11
CA GLY A 58 4.55 -6.22 -13.39
C GLY A 58 5.32 -7.40 -12.79
N ASP A 59 6.26 -7.15 -11.88
CA ASP A 59 7.15 -8.15 -11.28
C ASP A 59 7.05 -8.12 -9.75
N PRO A 60 6.41 -9.12 -9.12
CA PRO A 60 6.26 -9.17 -7.67
C PRO A 60 7.59 -9.36 -6.93
N THR A 61 8.65 -9.84 -7.59
CA THR A 61 9.96 -10.03 -6.93
C THR A 61 10.64 -8.71 -6.58
N ARG A 62 10.18 -7.59 -7.17
CA ARG A 62 10.65 -6.23 -6.84
C ARG A 62 10.02 -5.69 -5.55
N CYS A 63 9.01 -6.36 -5.02
CA CYS A 63 8.39 -6.02 -3.75
C CYS A 63 9.20 -6.64 -2.59
N ASP A 64 10.36 -6.06 -2.27
CA ASP A 64 11.13 -6.46 -1.09
C ASP A 64 10.60 -5.79 0.18
N THR A 65 9.43 -6.25 0.62
CA THR A 65 8.71 -5.74 1.79
C THR A 65 9.47 -5.98 3.10
N PHE A 66 10.35 -6.98 3.15
CA PHE A 66 11.02 -7.42 4.38
C PHE A 66 12.38 -6.76 4.61
N GLN A 67 13.07 -6.29 3.56
CA GLN A 67 14.29 -5.47 3.71
C GLN A 67 14.01 -4.00 4.10
N THR A 68 12.74 -3.61 4.21
CA THR A 68 12.32 -2.20 4.42
C THR A 68 12.18 -1.80 5.90
N GLN A 69 12.76 -2.56 6.85
CA GLN A 69 12.75 -2.26 8.30
C GLN A 69 13.44 -0.93 8.72
N ARG A 70 13.84 -0.06 7.78
CA ARG A 70 14.51 1.23 8.04
C ARG A 70 13.96 2.38 7.17
N LEU A 71 12.67 2.65 7.23
CA LEU A 71 12.09 3.91 6.73
C LEU A 71 11.32 4.59 7.84
#